data_AF-V9IDW9-F1
#
_entry.id   AF-V9IDW9-F1
#
_cell.length_a   1.000
_cell.length_b   1.000
_cell.length_c   1.000
_cell.angle_alpha   90.00
_cell.angle_beta   90.00
_cell.angle_gamma   90.00
#
_symmetry.space_group_name_H-M   'P 1'
#
loop_
_entity.id
_entity.type
_entity.pdbx_description
1 polymer ?
#
loop_
_entity_poly.entity_id
_entity_poly.type
_entity_poly.pdbx_seq_one_letter_code
_entity_poly.pdbx_strand_id
1 'polypeptide(L)' 'MSYHCPICNAGYTYKKTLKTHMKYDCGKEPRFKCPYCSKRDKCSSNIYKHIRMRHDGMPVIVHRN' A
#
# COMPACT_ATOMS: atom_id res chain seq x y z
N MET A 1 -16.22 -11.52 15.83
CA MET A 1 -16.39 -10.05 15.72
C MET A 1 -15.46 -9.53 14.64
N SER A 2 -16.00 -8.81 13.66
CA SER A 2 -15.25 -8.11 12.60
C SER A 2 -15.13 -6.62 12.96
N TYR A 3 -13.97 -6.03 12.65
CA TYR A 3 -13.73 -4.61 12.81
C TYR A 3 -13.90 -3.94 11.44
N HIS A 4 -14.88 -3.05 11.33
CA HIS A 4 -15.21 -2.39 10.08
C HIS A 4 -14.63 -0.98 10.00
N CYS A 5 -14.22 -0.60 8.80
CA CYS A 5 -13.81 0.75 8.49
C CYS A 5 -15.05 1.67 8.38
N PRO A 6 -15.24 2.69 9.24
CA PRO A 6 -16.34 3.65 9.10
C PRO A 6 -16.39 4.43 7.76
N ILE A 7 -15.30 4.49 7.00
CA ILE A 7 -15.22 5.30 5.77
C ILE A 7 -15.52 4.46 4.52
N CYS A 8 -14.92 3.27 4.39
CA CYS A 8 -15.09 2.41 3.22
C CYS A 8 -15.74 1.05 3.51
N ASN A 9 -16.16 0.82 4.76
CA ASN A 9 -16.83 -0.39 5.25
C ASN A 9 -16.01 -1.71 5.14
N ALA A 10 -14.72 -1.64 4.79
CA ALA A 10 -13.85 -2.80 4.74
C ALA A 10 -13.77 -3.52 6.11
N GLY A 11 -13.92 -4.84 6.09
CA GLY A 11 -13.93 -5.69 7.28
C GLY A 11 -12.56 -6.32 7.58
N TYR A 12 -12.18 -6.33 8.85
CA TYR A 12 -10.91 -6.88 9.33
C TYR A 12 -11.11 -7.79 10.54
N THR A 13 -10.35 -8.89 10.62
CA THR A 13 -10.39 -9.81 11.76
C THR A 13 -9.77 -9.21 13.02
N TYR A 14 -8.83 -8.26 12.87
CA TYR A 14 -8.10 -7.67 13.99
C TYR A 14 -8.14 -6.14 13.99
N LYS A 15 -8.33 -5.55 15.17
CA LYS A 15 -8.31 -4.09 15.38
C LYS A 15 -6.99 -3.43 14.93
N LYS A 16 -5.84 -4.11 15.10
CA LYS A 16 -4.53 -3.62 14.63
C LYS A 16 -4.49 -3.43 13.11
N THR A 17 -5.15 -4.33 12.37
CA THR A 17 -5.22 -4.27 10.91
C THR A 17 -6.12 -3.13 10.46
N LEU A 18 -7.30 -2.98 11.08
CA LEU A 18 -8.16 -1.81 10.85
C LEU A 18 -7.42 -0.49 11.12
N LYS A 19 -6.69 -0.38 12.24
CA LYS A 19 -5.92 0.82 12.59
C LYS A 19 -4.86 1.15 11.54
N THR A 20 -4.18 0.12 11.01
CA THR A 20 -3.17 0.28 9.96
C THR A 20 -3.82 0.71 8.64
N HIS A 21 -4.94 0.08 8.27
CA HIS A 21 -5.73 0.48 7.11
C HIS A 21 -6.16 1.95 7.19
N MET A 22 -6.69 2.39 8.33
CA MET A 22 -7.09 3.79 8.52
C MET A 22 -5.94 4.77 8.38
N LYS A 23 -4.76 4.40 8.90
CA LYS A 23 -3.60 5.29 8.92
C LYS A 23 -2.99 5.50 7.52
N TYR A 24 -2.98 4.45 6.69
CA TYR A 24 -2.17 4.43 5.47
C TYR A 24 -2.97 4.20 4.18
N ASP A 25 -4.15 3.59 4.26
CA ASP A 25 -4.89 3.14 3.08
C ASP A 25 -6.20 3.90 2.90
N CYS A 26 -7.01 4.02 3.95
CA CYS A 26 -8.34 4.61 3.84
C CYS A 26 -8.28 6.09 3.50
N GLY A 27 -8.89 6.48 2.37
CA GLY A 27 -8.89 7.86 1.90
C GLY A 27 -7.50 8.42 1.58
N LYS A 28 -6.47 7.58 1.50
CA LYS A 28 -5.11 7.99 1.13
C LYS A 28 -4.85 7.65 -0.33
N GLU A 29 -4.32 8.63 -1.06
CA GLU A 29 -3.88 8.39 -2.42
C GLU A 29 -2.57 7.58 -2.46
N PRO A 30 -2.33 6.81 -3.52
CA PRO A 30 -1.08 6.10 -3.74
C PRO A 30 0.10 7.09 -3.79
N ARG A 31 0.91 7.11 -2.74
CA ARG A 31 2.03 8.04 -2.60
C ARG A 31 3.34 7.51 -3.19
N PHE A 32 3.44 6.21 -3.41
CA PHE A 32 4.64 5.57 -3.91
C PHE A 32 4.40 5.14 -5.36
N LYS A 33 5.19 5.68 -6.28
CA LYS A 33 5.13 5.36 -7.71
C LYS A 33 6.33 4.49 -8.08
N CYS A 34 6.08 3.45 -8.87
CA CYS A 34 7.16 2.69 -9.48
C CYS A 34 7.86 3.55 -10.56
N PRO A 35 9.20 3.65 -10.56
CA PRO A 35 9.90 4.40 -11.61
C PRO A 35 9.88 3.70 -12.97
N TYR A 36 9.58 2.39 -13.01
CA TYR A 36 9.66 1.56 -14.23
C TYR A 36 8.30 1.28 -14.88
N CYS A 37 7.19 1.63 -14.23
CA CYS A 37 5.85 1.44 -14.79
C CYS A 37 4.81 2.37 -14.15
N SER A 38 3.57 2.28 -14.60
CA SER A 38 2.46 3.12 -14.12
C SER A 38 1.88 2.67 -12.77
N LYS A 39 2.43 1.62 -12.12
CA LYS A 39 1.96 1.13 -10.83
C LYS A 39 2.22 2.15 -9.72
N ARG A 40 1.20 2.38 -8.90
CA ARG A 40 1.29 3.15 -7.66
C ARG A 40 0.71 2.35 -6.50
N ASP A 41 1.26 2.55 -5.32
CA ASP A 41 0.81 1.93 -4.08
C ASP A 41 0.82 2.95 -2.95
N LYS A 42 0.01 2.67 -1.92
CA LYS A 42 -0.10 3.52 -0.72
C LYS A 42 0.98 3.19 0.32
N CYS A 43 1.59 2.00 0.20
CA CYS A 43 2.61 1.50 1.10
C CYS A 43 3.94 1.32 0.37
N SER A 44 5.04 1.80 0.97
CA SER A 44 6.38 1.67 0.39
C SER A 44 6.77 0.20 0.22
N SER A 45 6.55 -0.62 1.25
CA SER A 45 6.85 -2.07 1.25
C SER A 45 6.20 -2.83 0.09
N ASN A 46 5.03 -2.40 -0.36
CA ASN A 46 4.35 -2.98 -1.51
C ASN A 46 5.08 -2.63 -2.82
N ILE A 47 5.50 -1.38 -3.01
CA ILE A 47 6.31 -1.01 -4.18
C ILE A 47 7.67 -1.72 -4.19
N TYR A 48 8.34 -1.84 -3.03
CA TYR A 48 9.59 -2.60 -2.94
C TYR A 48 9.43 -4.04 -3.44
N LYS A 49 8.37 -4.73 -2.98
CA LYS A 49 8.06 -6.09 -3.45
C LYS A 49 7.69 -6.13 -4.92
N HIS A 50 6.90 -5.17 -5.39
CA HIS A 50 6.51 -5.05 -6.78
C HIS A 50 7.73 -4.95 -7.71
N ILE A 51 8.70 -4.07 -7.39
CA ILE A 51 9.92 -3.92 -8.19
C ILE A 51 10.70 -5.23 -8.22
N ARG A 52 10.94 -5.85 -7.07
CA ARG A 52 11.66 -7.15 -7.01
C ARG A 52 11.00 -8.26 -7.82
N MET A 53 9.67 -8.28 -7.92
CA MET A 53 8.94 -9.36 -8.58
C MET A 53 8.63 -9.09 -10.06
N ARG A 54 8.52 -7.82 -10.46
CA ARG A 54 8.07 -7.43 -11.82
C ARG A 54 9.15 -6.73 -12.65
N HIS A 55 10.20 -6.24 -12.01
CA HIS A 55 11.32 -5.55 -12.61
C HIS A 55 12.62 -6.21 -12.14
N ASP A 56 12.73 -7.52 -12.41
CA ASP A 56 13.91 -8.31 -12.05
C ASP A 56 15.18 -7.70 -12.69
N GLY A 57 16.26 -7.62 -11.91
CA GLY A 57 17.50 -6.96 -12.32
C GLY A 57 17.50 -5.42 -12.24
N MET A 58 16.38 -4.76 -11.95
CA MET A 58 16.33 -3.30 -11.80
C MET A 58 16.60 -2.86 -10.35
N PRO A 59 17.29 -1.73 -10.12
CA PRO A 59 17.56 -1.25 -8.77
C PRO A 59 16.27 -0.86 -8.06
N VAL A 60 16.17 -1.21 -6.77
CA VAL A 60 14.94 -0.96 -6.00
C VAL A 60 14.92 0.46 -5.44
N ILE A 61 14.51 1.41 -6.28
CA ILE A 61 14.42 2.83 -5.94
C ILE A 61 12.94 3.21 -5.82
N VAL A 62 12.54 3.72 -4.66
CA VAL A 62 11.16 4.14 -4.40
C VAL A 62 11.15 5.63 -4.11
N HIS A 63 10.56 6.40 -5.02
CA HIS A 63 10.32 7.82 -4.78
C HIS A 63 9.02 8.00 -4.00
N ARG A 64 9.11 8.76 -2.90
CA ARG A 64 7.94 9.26 -2.18
C ARG A 64 7.49 10.54 -2.88
N ASN A 65 6.27 10.55 -3.41
CA ASN A 65 5.67 11.79 -3.91
C ASN A 65 5.49 12.82 -2.79
#